data_AF-E3ZUP6-F1
#
_entry.id   AF-E3ZUP6-F1
#
_cell.length_a   1.000
_cell.length_b   1.000
_cell.length_c   1.000
_cell.angle_alpha   90.00
_cell.angle_beta   90.00
_cell.angle_gamma   90.00
#
_symmetry.space_group_name_H-M   'P 1'
#
loop_
_entity.id
_entity.type
_entity.pdbx_description
1 polymer ?
#
loop_
_entity_poly.entity_id
_entity_poly.type
_entity_poly.pdbx_seq_one_letter_code
_entity_poly.pdbx_strand_id
1 'polypeptide(L)' 'MYDGYFIAGVTTAQGEFSYHYPIYYWDIFDAMELEFAPKWDGHTSKDVTRLL' A
#
# COMPACT_ATOMS: atom_id res chain seq x y z
N MET A 1 10.31 4.69 -5.93
CA MET A 1 9.00 5.32 -6.18
C MET A 1 9.05 5.80 -7.63
N TYR A 2 8.00 5.52 -8.42
CA TYR A 2 7.94 5.86 -9.83
C TYR A 2 7.29 7.24 -10.00
N ASP A 3 7.85 8.10 -10.85
CA ASP A 3 7.27 9.42 -11.10
C ASP A 3 5.80 9.31 -11.55
N GLY A 4 4.91 10.09 -10.93
CA GLY A 4 3.48 10.06 -11.22
C GLY A 4 2.71 8.89 -10.57
N TYR A 5 3.31 8.19 -9.60
CA TYR A 5 2.67 7.14 -8.82
C TYR A 5 2.67 7.51 -7.32
N PHE A 6 1.72 6.94 -6.60
CA PHE A 6 1.70 6.93 -5.15
C PHE A 6 1.63 5.49 -4.63
N ILE A 7 1.78 5.34 -3.32
CA ILE A 7 1.71 4.06 -2.64
C ILE A 7 0.34 3.95 -1.96
N ALA A 8 -0.46 2.97 -2.36
CA ALA A 8 -1.65 2.56 -1.64
C ALA A 8 -1.26 1.48 -0.63
N GLY A 9 -1.44 1.77 0.67
CA GLY A 9 -1.20 0.83 1.76
C GLY A 9 -2.46 0.06 2.14
N VAL A 10 -2.32 -1.20 2.52
CA VAL A 10 -3.39 -2.04 3.08
C VAL A 10 -2.91 -2.63 4.39
N THR A 11 -3.52 -2.21 5.49
CA THR A 11 -3.25 -2.74 6.83
C THR A 11 -4.21 -3.89 7.12
N THR A 12 -3.65 -5.06 7.44
CA THR A 12 -4.40 -6.25 7.86
C THR A 12 -4.01 -6.65 9.28
N ALA A 13 -4.80 -7.51 9.92
CA ALA A 13 -4.42 -8.05 11.23
C ALA A 13 -3.10 -8.84 11.20
N GLN A 14 -2.72 -9.33 10.03
CA GLN A 14 -1.50 -10.09 9.79
C GLN A 14 -0.32 -9.23 9.29
N GLY A 15 -0.51 -7.92 9.12
CA GLY A 15 0.52 -6.92 8.79
C GLY A 15 0.21 -6.08 7.55
N GLU A 16 1.23 -5.41 7.02
CA GLU A 16 1.08 -4.39 5.96
C GLU A 16 1.31 -4.94 4.55
N PHE A 17 0.57 -4.40 3.57
CA PHE A 17 0.84 -4.54 2.15
C PHE A 17 0.88 -3.17 1.47
N SER A 18 1.60 -3.07 0.36
CA SER A 18 1.66 -1.84 -0.41
C SER A 18 1.68 -2.07 -1.91
N TYR A 19 1.01 -1.18 -2.65
CA TYR A 19 0.90 -1.23 -4.10
C TYR A 19 1.21 0.14 -4.71
N HIS A 20 1.83 0.14 -5.89
CA HIS A 20 2.05 1.37 -6.65
C HIS A 20 0.84 1.64 -7.54
N TYR A 21 0.18 2.79 -7.38
CA TYR A 21 -0.94 3.23 -8.20
C TYR A 21 -0.60 4.54 -8.92
N PRO A 22 -1.02 4.71 -10.18
CA PRO A 22 -0.92 6.00 -10.88
C PRO A 22 -1.69 7.10 -10.14
N ILE A 23 -1.14 8.32 -10.11
CA ILE A 23 -1.71 9.46 -9.36
C ILE A 23 -3.13 9.85 -9.81
N TYR A 24 -3.53 9.56 -11.05
CA TYR A 24 -4.88 9.89 -11.53
C TYR A 24 -5.98 9.05 -10.86
N TYR A 25 -5.61 7.98 -10.15
CA TYR A 25 -6.54 7.23 -9.31
C TYR A 25 -6.62 7.75 -7.87
N TRP A 26 -5.84 8.77 -7.48
CA TRP A 26 -5.77 9.24 -6.09
C TRP A 26 -7.15 9.47 -5.46
N ASP A 27 -8.01 10.20 -6.16
CA ASP A 27 -9.33 10.62 -5.65
C ASP A 27 -10.34 9.47 -5.50
N ILE A 28 -10.03 8.24 -5.92
CA ILE A 28 -10.91 7.07 -5.71
C ILE A 28 -10.67 6.40 -4.35
N PHE A 29 -9.56 6.71 -3.68
CA PHE A 29 -9.21 6.10 -2.41
C PHE A 29 -9.78 6.92 -1.25
N ASP A 30 -10.75 6.35 -0.54
CA ASP A 30 -11.20 6.86 0.76
C ASP A 30 -10.33 6.24 1.86
N ALA A 31 -9.15 6.82 2.08
CA ALA A 31 -8.15 6.30 3.00
C ALA A 31 -7.40 7.43 3.72
N MET A 32 -6.74 7.07 4.83
CA MET A 32 -5.87 8.00 5.55
C MET A 32 -4.61 8.29 4.74
N GLU A 33 -4.36 9.56 4.46
CA GLU A 33 -3.12 10.01 3.84
C GLU A 33 -1.98 9.99 4.87
N LEU A 34 -0.85 9.40 4.50
CA LEU A 34 0.36 9.34 5.31
C LEU A 34 1.51 10.00 4.56
N GLU A 35 2.24 10.89 5.22
CA GLU A 35 3.45 11.51 4.65
C GLU A 35 4.55 10.47 4.39
N PHE A 36 4.65 9.46 5.26
CA PHE A 36 5.63 8.38 5.16
C PHE A 36 4.97 7.02 5.29
N ALA A 37 5.45 6.06 4.49
CA ALA A 37 5.05 4.67 4.60
C ALA A 37 5.51 4.06 5.95
N PRO A 38 4.76 3.10 6.50
CA PRO A 38 5.20 2.34 7.66
C PRO A 38 6.47 1.54 7.34
N LYS A 39 7.18 1.12 8.39
CA LYS A 39 8.37 0.28 8.24
C LYS A 39 7.99 -1.05 7.58
N TRP A 40 8.70 -1.42 6.52
CA TRP A 40 8.49 -2.69 5.83
C TRP A 40 8.73 -3.88 6.78
N ASP A 41 7.78 -4.81 6.80
CA ASP A 41 7.76 -5.98 7.69
C ASP A 41 8.42 -7.23 7.06
N GLY A 42 8.92 -7.13 5.82
CA GLY A 42 9.54 -8.24 5.11
C GLY A 42 8.59 -9.08 4.25
N HIS A 43 7.32 -8.67 4.09
CA HIS A 43 6.35 -9.41 3.29
C HIS A 43 6.78 -9.58 1.82
N THR A 44 6.43 -10.73 1.25
CA THR A 44 6.69 -11.12 -0.13
C THR A 44 5.40 -11.48 -0.86
N SER A 45 5.47 -11.78 -2.15
CA SER A 45 4.30 -12.24 -2.92
C SER A 45 3.70 -13.55 -2.40
N LYS A 46 4.47 -14.36 -1.66
CA LYS A 46 3.97 -15.60 -1.02
C LYS A 46 3.00 -15.32 0.12
N ASP A 47 3.06 -14.12 0.67
CA ASP A 47 2.29 -13.69 1.83
C ASP A 47 0.90 -13.15 1.47
N VAL A 48 0.53 -13.18 0.18
CA VAL A 48 -0.74 -12.64 -0.36
C VAL A 48 -1.99 -13.18 0.35
N THR A 49 -1.92 -14.37 0.95
CA THR A 49 -3.04 -14.96 1.72
C THR A 49 -3.40 -14.18 2.98
N ARG A 50 -2.55 -13.26 3.44
CA ARG A 50 -2.86 -12.33 4.55
C ARG A 50 -3.89 -11.26 4.18
N LEU A 51 -4.20 -11.11 2.88
CA LEU A 51 -5.24 -10.20 2.39
C LEU A 51 -6.65 -10.83 2.37
N LEU A 52 -6.76 -12.13 2.71
CA LEU A 52 -8.03 -12.88 2.72
C LEU A 52 -8.84 -12.65 3.99
#